data_AF-A0A971JUA0-F1
#
_entry.id   AF-A0A971JUA0-F1
#
_cell.length_a   1.000
_cell.length_b   1.000
_cell.length_c   1.000
_cell.angle_alpha   90.00
_cell.angle_beta   90.00
_cell.angle_gamma   90.00
#
_symmetry.space_group_name_H-M   'P 1'
#
loop_
_entity.id
_entity.type
_entity.pdbx_description
1 polymer ?
#
loop_
_entity_poly.entity_id
_entity_poly.type
_entity_poly.pdbx_seq_one_letter_code
_entity_poly.pdbx_strand_id
1 'polypeptide(L)'
;MADAPPPASDDEAPDPEPQQGREPDPDPDPDPATGQDQEADPDPGIAPAQEPESGPDGEPEPVVVRRVERYRHAFVAPWSRRRARRVGLVAAVLVVLGPVLGTAVALLLIPSEPGDVLDVDQDRPAVLDVRGTIRSIDPVRGEMNLQLVVVRSERHDPDADTAAVVDETGLLTEDLTLVVNDADGRTARTLAEGGPPGTVTATLALTGSRANRYPVDRYKATLLVAARTEDGDAVPVRLSLRSSEPEFTIDVADATATDEAAVADLRVGRRGAVIGWAAFFVVVCWMLAIGAASIGWTTVVHGITSPAWGWGFLIGILFALPPLRSALPGSPPSGSLVDLAAFYWAVGIVALTVVAMIGSWNVRVRRAPGEPDSPAPRA
;
A
#
# COMPACT_ATOMS: atom_id res chain seq x y z
N MET A 1 5.23 63.22 -27.96
CA MET A 1 5.44 63.47 -29.39
C MET A 1 6.41 62.40 -29.85
N ALA A 2 6.08 61.36 -30.60
CA ALA A 2 4.94 60.82 -31.36
C ALA A 2 5.56 59.51 -31.94
N ASP A 3 4.93 58.44 -32.37
CA ASP A 3 3.61 57.82 -32.33
C ASP A 3 3.87 56.41 -32.96
N ALA A 4 2.97 55.46 -32.76
CA ALA A 4 3.09 54.05 -33.19
C ALA A 4 3.10 53.88 -34.75
N PRO A 5 3.17 52.67 -35.39
CA PRO A 5 2.31 51.49 -35.13
C PRO A 5 2.93 50.08 -35.40
N PRO A 6 2.18 48.98 -35.14
CA PRO A 6 2.49 47.60 -35.54
C PRO A 6 1.72 47.16 -36.82
N PRO A 7 1.99 45.98 -37.39
CA PRO A 7 1.01 45.20 -38.18
C PRO A 7 0.56 43.93 -37.41
N ALA A 8 -0.74 43.68 -37.14
CA ALA A 8 -1.80 43.12 -38.02
C ALA A 8 -1.40 41.77 -38.65
N SER A 9 -1.85 40.59 -38.19
CA SER A 9 -3.19 39.94 -38.21
C SER A 9 -3.70 39.55 -39.60
N ASP A 10 -3.75 38.24 -39.87
CA ASP A 10 -4.68 37.50 -40.76
C ASP A 10 -4.79 36.10 -40.12
N ASP A 11 -5.88 35.71 -39.45
CA ASP A 11 -7.18 35.25 -39.95
C ASP A 11 -7.08 34.16 -41.03
N GLU A 12 -7.38 32.91 -40.67
CA GLU A 12 -8.30 32.09 -41.47
C GLU A 12 -9.05 31.10 -40.55
N ALA A 13 -10.38 31.21 -40.63
CA ALA A 13 -11.39 30.59 -39.79
C ALA A 13 -11.84 29.22 -40.36
N PRO A 14 -12.82 28.53 -39.75
CA PRO A 14 -13.04 27.09 -39.87
C PRO A 14 -13.99 26.72 -41.01
N ASP A 15 -13.99 25.46 -41.43
CA ASP A 15 -14.97 24.92 -42.39
C ASP A 15 -15.77 23.74 -41.77
N PRO A 16 -17.05 23.55 -42.19
CA PRO A 16 -18.13 22.99 -41.37
C PRO A 16 -18.48 21.51 -41.63
N GLU A 17 -19.42 21.00 -40.82
CA GLU A 17 -20.12 19.71 -40.93
C GLU A 17 -21.01 19.54 -42.21
N PRO A 18 -21.98 18.60 -42.27
CA PRO A 18 -21.86 17.25 -42.85
C PRO A 18 -22.78 17.09 -44.09
N GLN A 19 -22.53 16.09 -44.94
CA GLN A 19 -23.47 15.74 -46.03
C GLN A 19 -24.13 14.38 -45.81
N GLN A 20 -25.45 14.45 -45.57
CA GLN A 20 -26.44 13.41 -45.79
C GLN A 20 -26.70 13.22 -47.30
N GLY A 21 -27.12 12.02 -47.69
CA GLY A 21 -28.04 11.84 -48.82
C GLY A 21 -27.63 10.79 -49.85
N ARG A 22 -28.30 9.63 -49.82
CA ARG A 22 -29.11 9.10 -50.94
C ARG A 22 -29.65 7.69 -50.65
N GLU A 23 -30.94 7.61 -50.34
CA GLU A 23 -31.84 6.61 -50.94
C GLU A 23 -32.38 7.19 -52.27
N PRO A 24 -32.69 6.32 -53.24
CA PRO A 24 -34.06 6.27 -53.76
C PRO A 24 -34.52 4.81 -54.03
N ASP A 25 -35.63 4.35 -53.45
CA ASP A 25 -37.05 4.43 -53.90
C ASP A 25 -37.48 3.16 -54.70
N PRO A 26 -38.78 2.79 -54.80
CA PRO A 26 -39.27 1.43 -54.57
C PRO A 26 -40.04 0.90 -55.81
N ASP A 27 -40.82 -0.16 -55.60
CA ASP A 27 -41.92 -0.71 -56.41
C ASP A 27 -41.57 -1.65 -57.58
N PRO A 28 -42.52 -2.53 -58.02
CA PRO A 28 -43.64 -3.15 -57.30
C PRO A 28 -43.81 -4.68 -57.60
N ASP A 29 -44.57 -5.38 -56.76
CA ASP A 29 -45.31 -6.63 -57.07
C ASP A 29 -46.40 -6.37 -58.15
N PRO A 30 -47.14 -7.35 -58.76
CA PRO A 30 -47.37 -8.74 -58.34
C PRO A 30 -47.45 -9.80 -59.50
N ASP A 31 -47.81 -11.03 -59.09
CA ASP A 31 -48.77 -11.96 -59.74
C ASP A 31 -48.22 -13.31 -60.31
N PRO A 32 -49.07 -14.35 -60.48
CA PRO A 32 -49.09 -15.51 -59.57
C PRO A 32 -49.07 -16.89 -60.30
N ALA A 33 -49.21 -17.97 -59.53
CA ALA A 33 -49.45 -19.36 -59.96
C ALA A 33 -48.28 -20.04 -60.69
N THR A 34 -47.84 -21.24 -60.30
CA THR A 34 -48.57 -22.50 -60.50
C THR A 34 -47.90 -23.58 -59.66
N GLY A 35 -48.69 -24.44 -59.02
CA GLY A 35 -48.21 -25.49 -58.13
C GLY A 35 -47.52 -26.67 -58.83
N GLN A 36 -46.89 -27.50 -58.01
CA GLN A 36 -46.79 -28.93 -58.22
C GLN A 36 -46.50 -29.61 -56.88
N ASP A 37 -47.41 -30.50 -56.53
CA ASP A 37 -47.34 -31.44 -55.42
C ASP A 37 -46.16 -32.40 -55.62
N GLN A 38 -45.36 -32.61 -54.57
CA GLN A 38 -44.53 -33.80 -54.48
C GLN A 38 -44.49 -34.33 -53.04
N GLU A 39 -45.28 -35.39 -52.90
CA GLU A 39 -45.32 -36.45 -51.90
C GLU A 39 -43.95 -36.81 -51.29
N ALA A 40 -43.87 -36.81 -49.96
CA ALA A 40 -42.87 -37.53 -49.18
C ALA A 40 -43.53 -38.13 -47.93
N ASP A 41 -43.64 -39.46 -47.92
CA ASP A 41 -44.08 -40.31 -46.80
C ASP A 41 -42.86 -40.63 -45.86
N PRO A 42 -43.01 -41.11 -44.60
CA PRO A 42 -42.43 -40.44 -43.44
C PRO A 42 -41.36 -41.31 -42.72
N ASP A 43 -40.48 -40.64 -41.99
CA ASP A 43 -39.53 -41.29 -41.06
C ASP A 43 -40.23 -41.57 -39.71
N PRO A 44 -40.23 -42.81 -39.17
CA PRO A 44 -40.99 -43.16 -37.98
C PRO A 44 -40.15 -42.92 -36.72
N GLY A 45 -40.45 -41.87 -35.95
CA GLY A 45 -39.70 -41.69 -34.71
C GLY A 45 -39.93 -40.44 -33.86
N ILE A 46 -41.10 -39.80 -33.90
CA ILE A 46 -41.43 -38.75 -32.92
C ILE A 46 -42.89 -38.91 -32.50
N ALA A 47 -43.11 -39.26 -31.24
CA ALA A 47 -44.43 -39.27 -30.63
C ALA A 47 -45.01 -37.84 -30.63
N PRO A 48 -46.30 -37.64 -30.97
CA PRO A 48 -46.87 -36.30 -31.02
C PRO A 48 -46.89 -35.66 -29.63
N ALA A 49 -46.48 -34.39 -29.59
CA ALA A 49 -46.62 -33.53 -28.43
C ALA A 49 -48.09 -33.49 -28.01
N GLN A 50 -48.38 -33.94 -26.79
CA GLN A 50 -49.68 -33.73 -26.18
C GLN A 50 -49.85 -32.24 -25.93
N GLU A 51 -50.93 -31.67 -26.48
CA GLU A 51 -51.42 -30.35 -26.11
C GLU A 51 -51.69 -30.30 -24.60
N PRO A 52 -51.35 -29.22 -23.90
CA PRO A 52 -51.71 -29.08 -22.50
C PRO A 52 -53.23 -28.86 -22.41
N GLU A 53 -53.95 -29.86 -21.90
CA GLU A 53 -55.34 -29.69 -21.49
C GLU A 53 -55.43 -28.56 -20.46
N SER A 54 -56.23 -27.56 -20.80
CA SER A 54 -56.61 -26.44 -19.96
C SER A 54 -57.53 -26.92 -18.83
N GLY A 55 -56.93 -27.20 -17.67
CA GLY A 55 -57.66 -27.39 -16.42
C GLY A 55 -58.30 -26.08 -15.94
N PRO A 56 -59.56 -26.09 -15.48
CA PRO A 56 -60.19 -24.92 -14.91
C PRO A 56 -59.76 -24.84 -13.44
N ASP A 57 -58.69 -24.10 -13.17
CA ASP A 57 -58.41 -23.38 -11.91
C ASP A 57 -56.96 -22.89 -11.96
N GLY A 58 -56.80 -21.57 -11.99
CA GLY A 58 -55.52 -20.89 -12.18
C GLY A 58 -54.58 -20.96 -10.97
N GLU A 59 -54.09 -22.15 -10.63
CA GLU A 59 -52.94 -22.31 -9.75
C GLU A 59 -51.68 -22.64 -10.58
N PRO A 60 -50.58 -21.88 -10.44
CA PRO A 60 -49.35 -22.16 -11.18
C PRO A 60 -48.73 -23.48 -10.72
N GLU A 61 -48.36 -24.33 -11.69
CA GLU A 61 -47.78 -25.66 -11.46
C GLU A 61 -46.67 -25.70 -10.38
N PRO A 62 -46.64 -26.76 -9.54
CA PRO A 62 -45.72 -26.89 -8.41
C PRO A 62 -44.24 -27.12 -8.79
N VAL A 63 -43.91 -27.16 -10.09
CA VAL A 63 -42.56 -27.47 -10.59
C VAL A 63 -41.63 -26.25 -10.50
N VAL A 64 -42.15 -25.03 -10.68
CA VAL A 64 -41.33 -23.80 -10.65
C VAL A 64 -41.03 -23.37 -9.21
N VAL A 65 -41.99 -23.51 -8.29
CA VAL A 65 -41.82 -23.22 -6.86
C VAL A 65 -40.80 -24.17 -6.21
N ARG A 66 -40.85 -25.46 -6.56
CA ARG A 66 -39.88 -26.47 -6.06
C ARG A 66 -38.44 -26.20 -6.48
N ARG A 67 -38.21 -25.59 -7.66
CA ARG A 67 -36.85 -25.34 -8.15
C ARG A 67 -36.21 -24.17 -7.38
N VAL A 68 -36.97 -23.13 -7.05
CA VAL A 68 -36.49 -21.98 -6.26
C VAL A 68 -36.22 -22.38 -4.80
N GLU A 69 -37.05 -23.24 -4.21
CA GLU A 69 -36.83 -23.75 -2.84
C GLU A 69 -35.61 -24.67 -2.74
N ARG A 70 -35.34 -25.50 -3.76
CA ARG A 70 -34.18 -26.40 -3.77
C ARG A 70 -32.85 -25.62 -3.78
N TYR A 71 -32.79 -24.46 -4.42
CA TYR A 71 -31.60 -23.58 -4.36
C TYR A 71 -31.47 -22.79 -3.06
N ARG A 72 -32.59 -22.46 -2.36
CA ARG A 72 -32.53 -21.87 -1.01
C ARG A 72 -31.89 -22.80 0.02
N HIS A 73 -32.01 -24.11 -0.15
CA HIS A 73 -31.48 -25.10 0.78
C HIS A 73 -30.09 -25.66 0.43
N ALA A 74 -29.60 -25.50 -0.81
CA ALA A 74 -28.32 -26.06 -1.22
C ALA A 74 -27.10 -25.27 -0.68
N PHE A 75 -27.22 -23.94 -0.56
CA PHE A 75 -26.12 -23.08 -0.06
C PHE A 75 -26.26 -22.68 1.42
N VAL A 76 -27.40 -22.98 2.04
CA VAL A 76 -27.63 -22.81 3.48
C VAL A 76 -28.05 -24.14 4.10
N ALA A 77 -27.35 -25.23 3.77
CA ALA A 77 -27.35 -26.35 4.69
C ALA A 77 -26.79 -25.81 6.02
N PRO A 78 -27.58 -25.75 7.11
CA PRO A 78 -27.08 -25.24 8.37
C PRO A 78 -25.83 -26.04 8.67
N TRP A 79 -24.69 -25.34 8.78
CA TRP A 79 -23.43 -25.99 9.09
C TRP A 79 -23.69 -26.93 10.25
N SER A 80 -23.30 -28.20 10.09
CA SER A 80 -23.53 -29.17 11.15
C SER A 80 -23.04 -28.56 12.45
N ARG A 81 -23.78 -28.71 13.56
CA ARG A 81 -23.45 -28.04 14.84
C ARG A 81 -21.97 -28.21 15.21
N ARG A 82 -21.35 -29.31 14.80
CA ARG A 82 -19.90 -29.58 14.92
C ARG A 82 -19.02 -28.68 14.03
N ARG A 83 -19.35 -28.48 12.74
CA ARG A 83 -18.62 -27.54 11.85
C ARG A 83 -18.79 -26.08 12.29
N ALA A 84 -20.02 -25.66 12.62
CA ALA A 84 -20.29 -24.32 13.14
C ALA A 84 -19.49 -24.02 14.41
N ARG A 85 -19.46 -24.97 15.35
CA ARG A 85 -18.72 -24.83 16.60
C ARG A 85 -17.20 -24.87 16.38
N ARG A 86 -16.69 -25.70 15.45
CA ARG A 86 -15.26 -25.74 15.11
C ARG A 86 -14.80 -24.44 14.47
N VAL A 87 -15.54 -23.93 13.48
CA VAL A 87 -15.16 -22.67 12.82
C VAL A 87 -15.37 -21.47 13.73
N GLY A 88 -16.44 -21.45 14.54
CA GLY A 88 -16.62 -20.41 15.56
C GLY A 88 -15.50 -20.41 16.59
N LEU A 89 -15.01 -21.59 17.00
CA LEU A 89 -13.88 -21.71 17.92
C LEU A 89 -12.56 -21.32 17.25
N VAL A 90 -12.34 -21.68 15.98
CA VAL A 90 -11.17 -21.24 15.20
C VAL A 90 -11.18 -19.73 14.98
N ALA A 91 -12.34 -19.14 14.67
CA ALA A 91 -12.49 -17.69 14.53
C ALA A 91 -12.28 -16.97 15.86
N ALA A 92 -12.86 -17.47 16.96
CA ALA A 92 -12.64 -16.92 18.30
C ALA A 92 -11.18 -17.04 18.74
N VAL A 93 -10.54 -18.18 18.47
CA VAL A 93 -9.10 -18.37 18.71
C VAL A 93 -8.29 -17.43 17.83
N LEU A 94 -8.57 -17.25 16.54
CA LEU A 94 -7.86 -16.28 15.70
C LEU A 94 -8.06 -14.83 16.18
N VAL A 95 -9.26 -14.47 16.62
CA VAL A 95 -9.58 -13.12 17.12
C VAL A 95 -8.98 -12.85 18.50
N VAL A 96 -8.74 -13.86 19.33
CA VAL A 96 -8.14 -13.69 20.67
C VAL A 96 -6.63 -13.98 20.65
N LEU A 97 -6.24 -15.11 20.09
CA LEU A 97 -4.84 -15.52 19.94
C LEU A 97 -4.09 -14.63 18.96
N GLY A 98 -4.73 -14.10 17.91
CA GLY A 98 -4.10 -13.19 16.97
C GLY A 98 -3.55 -11.93 17.63
N PRO A 99 -4.38 -11.15 18.36
CA PRO A 99 -3.93 -10.01 19.15
C PRO A 99 -2.97 -10.38 20.28
N VAL A 100 -3.20 -11.49 21.00
CA VAL A 100 -2.31 -11.91 22.10
C VAL A 100 -0.94 -12.33 21.58
N LEU A 101 -0.89 -13.12 20.50
CA LEU A 101 0.34 -13.54 19.85
C LEU A 101 1.01 -12.35 19.16
N GLY A 102 0.24 -11.46 18.52
CA GLY A 102 0.74 -10.21 17.94
C GLY A 102 1.40 -9.33 18.99
N THR A 103 0.77 -9.14 20.15
CA THR A 103 1.33 -8.41 21.29
C THR A 103 2.54 -9.12 21.89
N ALA A 104 2.50 -10.45 22.05
CA ALA A 104 3.64 -11.21 22.56
C ALA A 104 4.84 -11.14 21.61
N VAL A 105 4.61 -11.28 20.31
CA VAL A 105 5.62 -11.12 19.26
C VAL A 105 6.15 -9.69 19.22
N ALA A 106 5.28 -8.68 19.36
CA ALA A 106 5.70 -7.29 19.46
C ALA A 106 6.58 -7.06 20.69
N LEU A 107 6.20 -7.57 21.87
CA LEU A 107 7.01 -7.47 23.09
C LEU A 107 8.34 -8.21 23.00
N LEU A 108 8.42 -9.27 22.18
CA LEU A 108 9.65 -10.05 21.98
C LEU A 108 10.55 -9.49 20.86
N LEU A 109 9.99 -8.78 19.88
CA LEU A 109 10.71 -8.26 18.72
C LEU A 109 10.98 -6.76 18.77
N ILE A 110 10.26 -6.00 19.60
CA ILE A 110 10.55 -4.58 19.85
C ILE A 110 11.67 -4.55 20.90
N PRO A 111 12.88 -4.07 20.54
CA PRO A 111 13.96 -3.96 21.50
C PRO A 111 13.54 -3.06 22.66
N SER A 112 13.89 -3.46 23.88
CA SER A 112 13.61 -2.69 25.10
C SER A 112 14.49 -1.45 25.23
N GLU A 113 15.56 -1.35 24.45
CA GLU A 113 16.45 -0.20 24.44
C GLU A 113 16.09 0.78 23.31
N PRO A 114 16.19 2.10 23.57
CA PRO A 114 15.79 3.15 22.61
C PRO A 114 16.67 3.24 21.36
N GLY A 115 17.72 2.42 21.25
CA GLY A 115 18.49 2.34 20.02
C GLY A 115 19.40 1.13 19.90
N ASP A 116 19.64 0.72 18.66
CA ASP A 116 20.64 -0.30 18.36
C ASP A 116 22.03 0.36 18.42
N VAL A 117 22.92 -0.18 19.26
CA VAL A 117 24.33 0.21 19.24
C VAL A 117 24.95 -0.40 17.98
N LEU A 118 25.42 0.45 17.09
CA LEU A 118 26.11 0.03 15.89
C LEU A 118 27.59 -0.05 16.24
N ASP A 119 28.11 -1.27 16.31
CA ASP A 119 29.53 -1.49 16.60
C ASP A 119 30.34 -1.12 15.35
N VAL A 120 30.79 0.12 15.31
CA VAL A 120 31.77 0.61 14.33
C VAL A 120 33.13 0.33 14.94
N ASP A 121 33.52 -0.95 15.02
CA ASP A 121 34.80 -1.29 15.60
C ASP A 121 35.92 -0.96 14.62
N GLN A 122 36.45 0.24 14.80
CA GLN A 122 37.69 0.66 14.17
C GLN A 122 38.82 0.29 15.12
N ASP A 123 39.46 -0.85 14.88
CA ASP A 123 40.52 -1.43 15.74
C ASP A 123 41.82 -0.63 15.66
N ARG A 124 41.75 0.63 16.12
CA ARG A 124 42.86 1.58 16.20
C ARG A 124 42.78 2.47 17.44
N PRO A 125 43.93 2.91 17.95
CA PRO A 125 44.00 4.03 18.88
C PRO A 125 43.48 5.31 18.22
N ALA A 126 42.68 6.09 18.96
CA ALA A 126 42.16 7.37 18.49
C ALA A 126 42.18 8.41 19.61
N VAL A 127 42.43 9.65 19.21
CA VAL A 127 42.47 10.82 20.11
C VAL A 127 41.05 11.29 20.43
N LEU A 128 40.17 11.26 19.43
CA LEU A 128 38.79 11.74 19.52
C LEU A 128 37.78 10.60 19.28
N ASP A 129 36.75 10.49 20.12
CA ASP A 129 35.60 9.61 19.85
C ASP A 129 34.43 10.49 19.35
N VAL A 130 33.93 10.20 18.16
CA VAL A 130 32.79 10.89 17.58
C VAL A 130 31.60 9.95 17.65
N ARG A 131 30.65 10.28 18.54
CA ARG A 131 29.43 9.51 18.75
C ARG A 131 28.33 10.05 17.84
N GLY A 132 27.95 9.28 16.83
CA GLY A 132 26.82 9.58 15.96
C GLY A 132 25.52 8.90 16.41
N THR A 133 24.43 9.65 16.44
CA THR A 133 23.07 9.13 16.63
C THR A 133 22.24 9.39 15.38
N ILE A 134 21.77 8.33 14.74
CA ILE A 134 20.87 8.42 13.58
C ILE A 134 19.47 8.73 14.11
N ARG A 135 18.97 9.91 13.78
CA ARG A 135 17.73 10.48 14.35
C ARG A 135 16.49 10.25 13.51
N SER A 136 16.64 10.31 12.19
CA SER A 136 15.53 10.10 11.25
C SER A 136 16.02 9.66 9.88
N ILE A 137 15.19 8.87 9.20
CA ILE A 137 15.43 8.40 7.84
C ILE A 137 14.20 8.78 7.00
N ASP A 138 14.41 9.56 5.94
CA ASP A 138 13.39 9.92 4.97
C ASP A 138 13.72 9.28 3.61
N PRO A 139 13.10 8.14 3.29
CA PRO A 139 13.35 7.45 2.02
C PRO A 139 12.77 8.17 0.79
N VAL A 140 11.81 9.08 0.99
CA VAL A 140 11.18 9.83 -0.12
C VAL A 140 12.10 10.95 -0.57
N ARG A 141 12.73 11.65 0.39
CA ARG A 141 13.80 12.61 0.12
C ARG A 141 15.13 11.95 -0.21
N GLY A 142 15.34 10.73 0.26
CA GLY A 142 16.61 10.03 0.13
C GLY A 142 17.64 10.60 1.09
N GLU A 143 17.23 10.90 2.33
CA GLU A 143 18.05 11.57 3.34
C GLU A 143 18.02 10.81 4.66
N MET A 144 19.17 10.77 5.34
CA MET A 144 19.32 10.28 6.70
C MET A 144 19.90 11.41 7.56
N ASN A 145 19.20 11.76 8.63
CA ASN A 145 19.64 12.78 9.57
C ASN A 145 20.45 12.16 10.70
N LEU A 146 21.67 12.65 10.86
CA LEU A 146 22.62 12.22 11.87
C LEU A 146 22.93 13.38 12.82
N GLN A 147 23.08 13.06 14.09
CA GLN A 147 23.63 13.95 15.10
C GLN A 147 24.95 13.40 15.61
N LEU A 148 26.04 14.11 15.39
CA LEU A 148 27.38 13.80 15.85
C LEU A 148 27.68 14.60 17.11
N VAL A 149 28.21 13.92 18.12
CA VAL A 149 28.73 14.53 19.34
C VAL A 149 30.19 14.12 19.45
N VAL A 150 31.06 15.12 19.51
CA VAL A 150 32.48 14.92 19.75
C VAL A 150 32.68 14.66 21.24
N VAL A 151 33.46 13.65 21.61
CA VAL A 151 33.85 13.41 23.01
C VAL A 151 35.31 12.98 23.07
N ARG A 152 35.92 13.13 24.25
CA ARG A 152 37.25 12.62 24.52
C ARG A 152 37.26 11.08 24.43
N SER A 153 38.25 10.52 23.75
CA SER A 153 38.43 9.07 23.68
C SER A 153 38.81 8.49 25.06
N GLU A 154 38.06 7.49 25.54
CA GLU A 154 38.38 6.74 26.77
C GLU A 154 39.47 5.67 26.50
N ARG A 155 39.63 5.26 25.24
CA ARG A 155 40.60 4.25 24.80
C ARG A 155 41.85 4.99 24.29
N HIS A 156 42.54 5.61 25.24
CA HIS A 156 43.70 6.45 25.01
C HIS A 156 44.92 5.62 24.56
N ASP A 157 45.58 6.06 23.50
CA ASP A 157 46.93 5.62 23.17
C ASP A 157 47.92 6.38 24.06
N PRO A 158 48.71 5.71 24.92
CA PRO A 158 49.66 6.37 25.79
C PRO A 158 50.74 7.18 25.04
N ASP A 159 50.95 6.92 23.73
CA ASP A 159 51.90 7.66 22.89
C ASP A 159 51.24 8.76 22.02
N ALA A 160 49.90 8.82 21.94
CA ALA A 160 49.21 9.89 21.20
C ALA A 160 48.92 11.07 22.11
N ASP A 161 49.38 12.26 21.72
CA ASP A 161 49.27 13.51 22.49
C ASP A 161 47.81 14.01 22.56
N THR A 162 46.99 13.27 23.30
CA THR A 162 45.55 13.48 23.44
C THR A 162 45.26 14.71 24.32
N ALA A 163 46.25 15.13 25.10
CA ALA A 163 46.22 16.37 25.88
C ALA A 163 46.30 17.64 25.01
N ALA A 164 46.65 17.51 23.72
CA ALA A 164 46.79 18.64 22.80
C ALA A 164 45.45 19.18 22.27
N VAL A 165 44.38 18.39 22.25
CA VAL A 165 43.08 18.76 21.60
C VAL A 165 41.90 18.87 22.57
N VAL A 166 41.89 18.08 23.65
CA VAL A 166 40.82 18.10 24.67
C VAL A 166 41.43 18.03 26.07
N ASP A 167 41.12 19.01 26.91
CA ASP A 167 41.66 19.10 28.26
C ASP A 167 41.04 18.08 29.25
N GLU A 168 41.50 18.09 30.50
CA GLU A 168 40.94 17.26 31.58
C GLU A 168 39.51 17.65 31.98
N THR A 169 39.08 18.87 31.66
CA THR A 169 37.72 19.37 31.92
C THR A 169 36.74 19.05 30.79
N GLY A 170 37.25 18.50 29.68
CA GLY A 170 36.48 18.13 28.48
C GLY A 170 36.28 19.28 27.49
N LEU A 171 36.97 20.41 27.68
CA LEU A 171 36.96 21.56 26.77
C LEU A 171 38.01 21.41 25.67
N LEU A 172 37.73 22.03 24.52
CA LEU A 172 38.68 22.08 23.41
C LEU A 172 39.83 23.02 23.75
N THR A 173 41.07 22.58 23.53
CA THR A 173 42.29 23.37 23.75
C THR A 173 42.70 24.20 22.53
N GLU A 174 42.08 23.95 21.37
CA GLU A 174 42.30 24.67 20.11
C GLU A 174 41.02 24.58 19.24
N ASP A 175 40.94 25.40 18.19
CA ASP A 175 39.83 25.35 17.23
C ASP A 175 39.85 24.02 16.46
N LEU A 176 38.73 23.28 16.52
CA LEU A 176 38.58 21.98 15.87
C LEU A 176 37.57 22.05 14.72
N THR A 177 38.01 21.79 13.50
CA THR A 177 37.12 21.72 12.34
C THR A 177 36.73 20.27 12.04
N LEU A 178 35.45 19.96 12.26
CA LEU A 178 34.85 18.68 11.88
C LEU A 178 34.39 18.73 10.43
N VAL A 179 34.91 17.83 9.59
CA VAL A 179 34.51 17.66 8.21
C VAL A 179 33.63 16.42 8.09
N VAL A 180 32.42 16.59 7.56
CA VAL A 180 31.42 15.54 7.35
C VAL A 180 30.91 15.63 5.93
N ASN A 181 30.60 14.50 5.30
CA ASN A 181 30.00 14.46 3.96
C ASN A 181 28.50 14.82 3.98
N ASP A 182 28.20 16.05 4.41
CA ASP A 182 26.85 16.59 4.51
C ASP A 182 26.25 16.86 3.11
N ALA A 183 25.11 16.23 2.81
CA ALA A 183 24.35 16.38 1.58
C ALA A 183 23.79 17.81 1.41
N ASP A 184 23.64 18.56 2.50
CA ASP A 184 23.20 19.96 2.48
C ASP A 184 24.32 20.94 2.04
N GLY A 185 25.51 20.42 1.70
CA GLY A 185 26.64 21.19 1.19
C GLY A 185 27.48 21.89 2.26
N ARG A 186 27.13 21.73 3.54
CA ARG A 186 27.86 22.29 4.68
C ARG A 186 28.80 21.26 5.29
N THR A 187 29.88 20.98 4.58
CA THR A 187 30.78 19.88 4.91
C THR A 187 31.74 20.17 6.05
N ALA A 188 31.99 21.43 6.42
CA ALA A 188 32.92 21.80 7.49
C ALA A 188 32.21 22.57 8.61
N ARG A 189 32.49 22.20 9.86
CA ARG A 189 31.96 22.84 11.08
C ARG A 189 33.08 23.07 12.07
N THR A 190 33.36 24.33 12.36
CA THR A 190 34.39 24.73 13.33
C THR A 190 33.78 24.80 14.73
N LEU A 191 34.45 24.14 15.67
CA LEU A 191 34.17 24.16 17.11
C LEU A 191 35.25 25.02 17.75
N ALA A 192 34.84 26.04 18.50
CA ALA A 192 35.75 27.03 19.05
C ALA A 192 36.52 26.51 20.28
N GLU A 193 37.78 26.95 20.40
CA GLU A 193 38.62 26.78 21.59
C GLU A 193 37.89 27.23 22.87
N GLY A 194 38.10 26.50 23.97
CA GLY A 194 37.50 26.75 25.28
C GLY A 194 35.99 26.46 25.34
N GLY A 195 35.38 26.05 24.23
CA GLY A 195 33.99 25.61 24.14
C GLY A 195 33.84 24.12 24.52
N PRO A 196 32.66 23.72 24.99
CA PRO A 196 32.35 22.30 25.14
C PRO A 196 32.31 21.63 23.75
N PRO A 197 32.56 20.30 23.66
CA PRO A 197 32.48 19.55 22.42
C PRO A 197 31.07 19.71 21.82
N GLY A 198 30.96 20.51 20.77
CA GLY A 198 29.68 20.89 20.21
C GLY A 198 28.99 19.71 19.54
N THR A 199 27.67 19.84 19.38
CA THR A 199 26.88 18.89 18.61
C THR A 199 26.76 19.35 17.16
N VAL A 200 27.08 18.45 16.22
CA VAL A 200 27.00 18.71 14.78
C VAL A 200 25.89 17.87 14.18
N THR A 201 24.96 18.50 13.48
CA THR A 201 23.97 17.79 12.66
C THR A 201 24.45 17.70 11.22
N ALA A 202 24.32 16.52 10.62
CA ALA A 202 24.67 16.27 9.23
C ALA A 202 23.58 15.46 8.54
N THR A 203 23.36 15.73 7.25
CA THR A 203 22.42 14.99 6.42
C THR A 203 23.21 14.08 5.49
N LEU A 204 22.94 12.78 5.51
CA LEU A 204 23.57 11.82 4.60
C LEU A 204 22.62 11.49 3.45
N ALA A 205 23.17 11.44 2.23
CA ALA A 205 22.42 10.98 1.06
C ALA A 205 22.21 9.46 1.11
N LEU A 206 20.95 9.04 0.98
CA LEU A 206 20.56 7.66 0.83
C LEU A 206 20.55 7.27 -0.65
N THR A 207 21.14 6.12 -0.94
CA THR A 207 21.16 5.52 -2.28
C THR A 207 20.59 4.10 -2.24
N GLY A 208 20.35 3.51 -3.41
CA GLY A 208 19.90 2.12 -3.52
C GLY A 208 18.46 1.98 -4.01
N SER A 209 17.58 1.40 -3.19
CA SER A 209 16.19 1.13 -3.59
C SER A 209 15.37 2.41 -3.71
N ARG A 210 14.21 2.30 -4.38
CA ARG A 210 13.20 3.36 -4.41
C ARG A 210 12.25 3.23 -3.23
N ALA A 211 11.73 4.35 -2.73
CA ALA A 211 10.73 4.41 -1.65
C ALA A 211 9.44 3.61 -1.93
N ASN A 212 9.06 3.49 -3.21
CA ASN A 212 7.89 2.70 -3.60
C ASN A 212 8.09 1.17 -3.42
N ARG A 213 9.31 0.70 -3.13
CA ARG A 213 9.56 -0.72 -2.84
C ARG A 213 9.16 -1.13 -1.42
N TYR A 214 8.63 -0.20 -0.63
CA TYR A 214 8.09 -0.48 0.70
C TYR A 214 7.20 -1.74 0.73
N PRO A 215 7.35 -2.64 1.71
CA PRO A 215 8.25 -2.58 2.89
C PRO A 215 9.59 -3.30 2.69
N VAL A 216 9.94 -3.70 1.45
CA VAL A 216 11.17 -4.47 1.15
C VAL A 216 12.25 -3.59 0.53
N ASP A 217 12.15 -2.29 0.76
CA ASP A 217 13.12 -1.26 0.45
C ASP A 217 14.43 -1.45 1.23
N ARG A 218 15.54 -1.21 0.53
CA ARG A 218 16.91 -1.32 1.07
C ARG A 218 17.76 -0.16 0.56
N TYR A 219 18.40 0.54 1.48
CA TYR A 219 19.22 1.71 1.20
C TYR A 219 20.66 1.51 1.65
N LYS A 220 21.52 2.37 1.12
CA LYS A 220 22.92 2.49 1.50
C LYS A 220 23.21 3.96 1.79
N ALA A 221 24.03 4.20 2.79
CA ALA A 221 24.60 5.51 3.10
C ALA A 221 26.09 5.32 3.39
N THR A 222 26.90 6.33 3.10
CA THR A 222 28.29 6.37 3.53
C THR A 222 28.43 7.57 4.44
N LEU A 223 29.00 7.38 5.62
CA LEU A 223 29.36 8.43 6.54
C LEU A 223 30.87 8.58 6.52
N LEU A 224 31.34 9.79 6.25
CA LEU A 224 32.74 10.20 6.37
C LEU A 224 32.81 11.28 7.43
N VAL A 225 33.71 11.09 8.39
CA VAL A 225 34.03 12.05 9.44
C VAL A 225 35.54 12.23 9.48
N ALA A 226 35.99 13.47 9.38
CA ALA A 226 37.37 13.87 9.59
C ALA A 226 37.42 15.02 10.58
N ALA A 227 38.49 15.11 11.35
CA ALA A 227 38.72 16.22 12.28
C ALA A 227 40.09 16.84 11.97
N ARG A 228 40.14 18.17 11.96
CA ARG A 228 41.37 18.94 11.71
C ARG A 228 41.53 20.06 12.72
N THR A 229 42.76 20.31 13.13
CA THR A 229 43.13 21.45 14.00
C THR A 229 43.12 22.77 13.22
N GLU A 230 43.32 23.90 13.89
CA GLU A 230 43.48 25.22 13.27
C GLU A 230 44.63 25.24 12.25
N ASP A 231 45.74 24.57 12.58
CA ASP A 231 46.93 24.44 11.74
C ASP A 231 46.71 23.51 10.53
N GLY A 232 45.56 22.82 10.47
CA GLY A 232 45.16 21.93 9.38
C GLY A 232 45.64 20.49 9.53
N ASP A 233 46.27 20.15 10.66
CA ASP A 233 46.73 18.80 10.97
C ASP A 233 45.56 17.86 11.21
N ALA A 234 45.69 16.62 10.72
CA ALA A 234 44.66 15.61 10.87
C ALA A 234 44.66 15.02 12.29
N VAL A 235 43.48 14.97 12.91
CA VAL A 235 43.29 14.35 14.22
C VAL A 235 42.64 12.98 14.03
N PRO A 236 43.26 11.88 14.49
CA PRO A 236 42.67 10.55 14.40
C PRO A 236 41.33 10.46 15.15
N VAL A 237 40.26 10.14 14.42
CA VAL A 237 38.89 10.00 14.93
C VAL A 237 38.49 8.53 14.99
N ARG A 238 37.89 8.11 16.10
CA ARG A 238 37.08 6.89 16.19
C ARG A 238 35.62 7.26 16.03
N LEU A 239 34.92 6.57 15.15
CA LEU A 239 33.49 6.75 14.97
C LEU A 239 32.75 5.68 15.79
N SER A 240 31.75 6.08 16.57
CA SER A 240 30.79 5.16 17.20
C SER A 240 29.37 5.57 16.82
N LEU A 241 28.56 4.63 16.33
CA LEU A 241 27.23 4.93 15.84
C LEU A 241 26.15 4.27 16.69
N ARG A 242 25.01 4.96 16.82
CA ARG A 242 23.79 4.42 17.41
C ARG A 242 22.61 4.82 16.55
N SER A 243 21.59 3.98 16.50
CA SER A 243 20.36 4.27 15.77
C SER A 243 19.18 4.37 16.70
N SER A 244 18.44 5.49 16.68
CA SER A 244 17.17 5.63 17.39
C SER A 244 15.96 5.39 16.48
N GLU A 245 16.15 4.79 15.30
CA GLU A 245 15.10 4.62 14.30
C GLU A 245 14.22 3.39 14.56
N PRO A 246 12.91 3.56 14.82
CA PRO A 246 12.02 2.46 15.15
C PRO A 246 11.58 1.65 13.92
N GLU A 247 11.67 2.22 12.72
CA GLU A 247 11.19 1.58 11.48
C GLU A 247 12.27 0.84 10.71
N PHE A 248 13.53 1.23 10.93
CA PHE A 248 14.68 0.75 10.18
C PHE A 248 15.64 -0.04 11.07
N THR A 249 16.20 -1.08 10.49
CA THR A 249 17.41 -1.73 10.99
C THR A 249 18.58 -1.18 10.18
N ILE A 250 19.69 -0.92 10.86
CA ILE A 250 20.89 -0.33 10.27
C ILE A 250 22.03 -1.26 10.61
N ASP A 251 22.75 -1.68 9.59
CA ASP A 251 23.92 -2.55 9.72
C ASP A 251 25.15 -1.80 9.19
N VAL A 252 26.27 -1.92 9.88
CA VAL A 252 27.57 -1.42 9.38
C VAL A 252 28.08 -2.45 8.38
N ALA A 253 28.16 -2.03 7.12
CA ALA A 253 28.59 -2.87 6.01
C ALA A 253 30.10 -3.05 5.96
N ASP A 254 30.80 -1.94 6.18
CA ASP A 254 32.24 -1.81 6.24
C ASP A 254 32.57 -0.56 7.04
N ALA A 255 33.70 -0.56 7.74
CA ALA A 255 34.17 0.59 8.50
C ALA A 255 35.69 0.66 8.41
N THR A 256 36.21 1.78 7.94
CA THR A 256 37.65 2.01 7.79
C THR A 256 38.06 3.28 8.51
N ALA A 257 39.11 3.21 9.32
CA ALA A 257 39.75 4.37 9.94
C ALA A 257 41.12 4.60 9.31
N THR A 258 41.38 5.85 8.95
CA THR A 258 42.70 6.35 8.57
C THR A 258 43.08 7.50 9.50
N ASP A 259 44.34 7.92 9.47
CA ASP A 259 44.80 9.04 10.29
C ASP A 259 44.12 10.37 9.86
N GLU A 260 43.59 10.43 8.64
CA GLU A 260 42.90 11.59 8.09
C GLU A 260 41.38 11.57 8.28
N ALA A 261 40.75 10.40 8.26
CA ALA A 261 39.30 10.25 8.28
C ALA A 261 38.82 8.87 8.72
N ALA A 262 37.65 8.84 9.37
CA ALA A 262 36.85 7.65 9.63
C ALA A 262 35.71 7.57 8.59
N VAL A 263 35.58 6.42 7.94
CA VAL A 263 34.53 6.14 6.97
C VAL A 263 33.74 4.91 7.41
N ALA A 264 32.41 5.00 7.39
CA ALA A 264 31.51 3.90 7.66
C ALA A 264 30.45 3.78 6.56
N ASP A 265 30.40 2.62 5.92
CA ASP A 265 29.33 2.26 4.99
C ASP A 265 28.18 1.62 5.77
N LEU A 266 26.98 2.15 5.58
CA LEU A 266 25.77 1.74 6.27
C LEU A 266 24.80 1.08 5.30
N ARG A 267 24.20 -0.02 5.73
CA ARG A 267 23.06 -0.67 5.07
C ARG A 267 21.82 -0.42 5.91
N VAL A 268 20.77 0.05 5.27
CA VAL A 268 19.51 0.40 5.92
C VAL A 268 18.40 -0.43 5.31
N GLY A 269 17.60 -1.09 6.13
CA GLY A 269 16.44 -1.87 5.71
C GLY A 269 15.28 -1.73 6.68
N ARG A 270 14.08 -2.16 6.30
CA ARG A 270 12.92 -2.16 7.21
C ARG A 270 13.08 -3.23 8.29
N ARG A 271 12.72 -2.89 9.53
CA ARG A 271 12.66 -3.88 10.62
C ARG A 271 11.62 -4.96 10.30
N GLY A 272 11.85 -6.17 10.80
CA GLY A 272 10.96 -7.31 10.59
C GLY A 272 9.50 -7.04 11.01
N ALA A 273 9.29 -6.27 12.08
CA ALA A 273 7.96 -5.86 12.52
C ALA A 273 7.20 -5.01 11.48
N VAL A 274 7.89 -4.08 10.80
CA VAL A 274 7.31 -3.25 9.73
C VAL A 274 6.90 -4.13 8.54
N ILE A 275 7.78 -5.04 8.13
CA ILE A 275 7.50 -6.00 7.06
C ILE A 275 6.31 -6.88 7.43
N GLY A 276 6.25 -7.37 8.66
CA GLY A 276 5.15 -8.18 9.18
C GLY A 276 3.81 -7.44 9.17
N TRP A 277 3.79 -6.17 9.62
CA TRP A 277 2.60 -5.33 9.62
C TRP A 277 2.08 -5.05 8.20
N ALA A 278 2.99 -4.73 7.27
CA ALA A 278 2.66 -4.53 5.87
C ALA A 278 2.14 -5.82 5.20
N ALA A 279 2.74 -6.98 5.49
CA ALA A 279 2.27 -8.28 5.00
C ALA A 279 0.88 -8.63 5.55
N PHE A 280 0.64 -8.38 6.85
CA PHE A 280 -0.67 -8.53 7.48
C PHE A 280 -1.73 -7.67 6.78
N PHE A 281 -1.42 -6.40 6.51
CA PHE A 281 -2.31 -5.50 5.77
C PHE A 281 -2.66 -6.02 4.37
N VAL A 282 -1.68 -6.55 3.63
CA VAL A 282 -1.89 -7.19 2.32
C VAL A 282 -2.87 -8.37 2.44
N VAL A 283 -2.70 -9.23 3.45
CA VAL A 283 -3.60 -10.37 3.70
C VAL A 283 -5.02 -9.89 4.04
N VAL A 284 -5.16 -8.88 4.90
CA VAL A 284 -6.46 -8.30 5.25
C VAL A 284 -7.17 -7.73 4.02
N CYS A 285 -6.45 -7.00 3.16
CA CYS A 285 -7.01 -6.48 1.91
C CYS A 285 -7.58 -7.60 1.03
N TRP A 286 -6.84 -8.70 0.84
CA TRP A 286 -7.32 -9.83 0.04
C TRP A 286 -8.49 -10.56 0.68
N MET A 287 -8.47 -10.76 2.01
CA MET A 287 -9.59 -11.37 2.74
C MET A 287 -10.88 -10.56 2.59
N LEU A 288 -10.80 -9.23 2.70
CA LEU A 288 -11.93 -8.32 2.49
C LEU A 288 -12.40 -8.33 1.04
N ALA A 289 -11.47 -8.33 0.07
CA ALA A 289 -11.79 -8.38 -1.35
C ALA A 289 -12.52 -9.68 -1.75
N ILE A 290 -12.01 -10.82 -1.28
CA ILE A 290 -12.62 -12.14 -1.52
C ILE A 290 -13.99 -12.23 -0.84
N GLY A 291 -14.12 -11.70 0.39
CA GLY A 291 -15.39 -11.62 1.09
C GLY A 291 -16.42 -10.78 0.34
N ALA A 292 -16.02 -9.60 -0.15
CA ALA A 292 -16.85 -8.73 -0.98
C ALA A 292 -17.27 -9.42 -2.28
N ALA A 293 -16.33 -10.00 -3.02
CA ALA A 293 -16.61 -10.74 -4.24
C ALA A 293 -17.57 -11.91 -4.00
N SER A 294 -17.45 -12.61 -2.86
CA SER A 294 -18.35 -13.71 -2.49
C SER A 294 -19.78 -13.22 -2.23
N ILE A 295 -19.94 -12.08 -1.55
CA ILE A 295 -21.25 -11.43 -1.34
C ILE A 295 -21.84 -11.00 -2.69
N GLY A 296 -21.04 -10.37 -3.55
CA GLY A 296 -21.47 -9.98 -4.90
C GLY A 296 -21.90 -11.18 -5.74
N TRP A 297 -21.10 -12.25 -5.75
CA TRP A 297 -21.37 -13.46 -6.52
C TRP A 297 -22.67 -14.14 -6.08
N THR A 298 -22.88 -14.30 -4.78
CA THR A 298 -24.13 -14.86 -4.23
C THR A 298 -25.33 -13.97 -4.53
N THR A 299 -25.15 -12.64 -4.50
CA THR A 299 -26.24 -11.71 -4.78
C THR A 299 -26.60 -11.68 -6.26
N VAL A 300 -25.61 -11.43 -7.12
CA VAL A 300 -25.78 -11.17 -8.56
C VAL A 300 -26.08 -12.46 -9.31
N VAL A 301 -25.29 -13.52 -9.09
CA VAL A 301 -25.38 -14.78 -9.86
C VAL A 301 -26.43 -15.72 -9.27
N HIS A 302 -26.42 -15.92 -7.96
CA HIS A 302 -27.34 -16.89 -7.32
C HIS A 302 -28.71 -16.32 -6.99
N GLY A 303 -28.99 -15.06 -7.29
CA GLY A 303 -30.30 -14.51 -7.01
C GLY A 303 -30.56 -14.14 -5.55
N ILE A 304 -29.61 -14.39 -4.63
CA ILE A 304 -29.87 -14.27 -3.19
C ILE A 304 -29.94 -12.79 -2.82
N THR A 305 -31.03 -12.37 -2.16
CA THR A 305 -31.14 -10.98 -1.70
C THR A 305 -30.05 -10.69 -0.68
N SER A 306 -29.20 -9.70 -0.97
CA SER A 306 -28.18 -9.26 -0.01
C SER A 306 -28.87 -8.73 1.24
N PRO A 307 -28.48 -9.19 2.44
CA PRO A 307 -28.97 -8.59 3.67
C PRO A 307 -28.53 -7.13 3.78
N ALA A 308 -29.30 -6.32 4.50
CA ALA A 308 -29.04 -4.88 4.63
C ALA A 308 -27.63 -4.56 5.16
N TRP A 309 -27.09 -5.38 6.07
CA TRP A 309 -25.73 -5.21 6.60
C TRP A 309 -24.64 -5.42 5.54
N GLY A 310 -24.88 -6.21 4.49
CA GLY A 310 -23.91 -6.47 3.42
C GLY A 310 -23.57 -5.19 2.65
N TRP A 311 -24.55 -4.32 2.42
CA TRP A 311 -24.33 -3.00 1.83
C TRP A 311 -23.44 -2.12 2.69
N GLY A 312 -23.76 -2.04 3.99
CA GLY A 312 -22.96 -1.28 4.96
C GLY A 312 -21.53 -1.78 5.06
N PHE A 313 -21.33 -3.11 5.04
CA PHE A 313 -19.99 -3.72 5.04
C PHE A 313 -19.17 -3.32 3.81
N LEU A 314 -19.72 -3.42 2.60
CA LEU A 314 -19.01 -3.09 1.36
C LEU A 314 -18.62 -1.61 1.29
N ILE A 315 -19.56 -0.72 1.60
CA ILE A 315 -19.31 0.72 1.65
C ILE A 315 -18.30 1.03 2.76
N GLY A 316 -18.45 0.41 3.92
CA GLY A 316 -17.54 0.55 5.05
C GLY A 316 -16.09 0.19 4.69
N ILE A 317 -15.87 -0.89 3.93
CA ILE A 317 -14.52 -1.26 3.46
C ILE A 317 -13.91 -0.13 2.61
N LEU A 318 -14.66 0.46 1.68
CA LEU A 318 -14.16 1.52 0.78
C LEU A 318 -13.67 2.76 1.55
N PHE A 319 -14.31 3.07 2.69
CA PHE A 319 -13.90 4.19 3.53
C PHE A 319 -12.90 3.81 4.62
N ALA A 320 -12.83 2.54 5.02
CA ALA A 320 -11.92 2.06 6.07
C ALA A 320 -10.50 1.73 5.56
N LEU A 321 -10.37 1.24 4.33
CA LEU A 321 -9.06 0.85 3.79
C LEU A 321 -8.07 2.01 3.64
N PRO A 322 -8.45 3.21 3.13
CA PRO A 322 -7.52 4.33 3.00
C PRO A 322 -6.84 4.77 4.31
N PRO A 323 -7.57 5.03 5.42
CA PRO A 323 -6.91 5.38 6.69
C PRO A 323 -6.08 4.21 7.25
N LEU A 324 -6.51 2.97 7.07
CA LEU A 324 -5.73 1.79 7.49
C LEU A 324 -4.40 1.68 6.72
N ARG A 325 -4.43 1.96 5.41
CA ARG A 325 -3.24 2.00 4.54
C ARG A 325 -2.27 3.10 4.96
N SER A 326 -2.78 4.27 5.35
CA SER A 326 -1.94 5.38 5.84
C SER A 326 -1.40 5.17 7.25
N ALA A 327 -2.00 4.26 8.01
CA ALA A 327 -1.53 3.86 9.34
C ALA A 327 -0.41 2.79 9.29
N LEU A 328 0.05 2.38 8.10
CA LEU A 328 1.24 1.56 7.97
C LEU A 328 2.48 2.34 8.49
N PRO A 329 3.42 1.69 9.21
CA PRO A 329 4.62 2.35 9.70
C PRO A 329 5.38 3.06 8.58
N GLY A 330 5.79 4.30 8.82
CA GLY A 330 6.46 5.14 7.85
C GLY A 330 5.57 5.80 6.82
N SER A 331 4.24 5.61 6.88
CA SER A 331 3.26 6.21 5.97
C SER A 331 3.70 6.11 4.50
N PRO A 332 3.69 4.90 3.92
CA PRO A 332 4.35 4.65 2.64
C PRO A 332 3.84 5.58 1.52
N PRO A 333 4.73 5.99 0.60
CA PRO A 333 4.34 6.84 -0.52
C PRO A 333 3.28 6.14 -1.37
N SER A 334 2.41 6.93 -2.02
CA SER A 334 1.42 6.38 -2.93
C SER A 334 2.08 5.58 -4.05
N GLY A 335 1.45 4.46 -4.44
CA GLY A 335 2.01 3.56 -5.46
C GLY A 335 3.14 2.67 -4.94
N SER A 336 3.18 2.43 -3.62
CA SER A 336 4.08 1.46 -3.01
C SER A 336 3.71 0.03 -3.39
N LEU A 337 4.61 -0.93 -3.17
CA LEU A 337 4.38 -2.33 -3.51
C LEU A 337 3.13 -2.91 -2.83
N VAL A 338 2.86 -2.53 -1.57
CA VAL A 338 1.62 -2.94 -0.87
C VAL A 338 0.36 -2.41 -1.54
N ASP A 339 0.44 -1.22 -2.15
CA ASP A 339 -0.69 -0.63 -2.84
C ASP A 339 -1.00 -1.39 -4.13
N LEU A 340 0.05 -1.64 -4.91
CA LEU A 340 -0.01 -2.37 -6.18
C LEU A 340 -0.38 -3.85 -5.99
N ALA A 341 0.11 -4.46 -4.91
CA ALA A 341 -0.12 -5.88 -4.64
C ALA A 341 -1.52 -6.18 -4.08
N ALA A 342 -2.14 -5.26 -3.34
CA ALA A 342 -3.38 -5.56 -2.64
C ALA A 342 -4.37 -4.41 -2.53
N PHE A 343 -3.96 -3.21 -2.11
CA PHE A 343 -4.90 -2.12 -1.80
C PHE A 343 -5.77 -1.74 -3.01
N TYR A 344 -5.16 -1.49 -4.18
CA TYR A 344 -5.91 -1.10 -5.37
C TYR A 344 -6.84 -2.21 -5.87
N TRP A 345 -6.40 -3.47 -5.80
CA TRP A 345 -7.23 -4.62 -6.14
C TRP A 345 -8.41 -4.77 -5.18
N ALA A 346 -8.18 -4.61 -3.88
CA ALA A 346 -9.24 -4.71 -2.88
C ALA A 346 -10.30 -3.62 -3.07
N VAL A 347 -9.88 -2.35 -3.21
CA VAL A 347 -10.80 -1.24 -3.49
C VAL A 347 -11.54 -1.45 -4.80
N GLY A 348 -10.84 -1.85 -5.87
CA GLY A 348 -11.44 -2.10 -7.18
C GLY A 348 -12.47 -3.23 -7.18
N ILE A 349 -12.15 -4.37 -6.54
CA ILE A 349 -13.08 -5.51 -6.42
C ILE A 349 -14.31 -5.11 -5.62
N VAL A 350 -14.14 -4.42 -4.49
CA VAL A 350 -15.26 -3.99 -3.63
C VAL A 350 -16.14 -2.99 -4.38
N ALA A 351 -15.54 -1.99 -5.05
CA ALA A 351 -16.29 -1.00 -5.83
C ALA A 351 -17.07 -1.66 -6.97
N LEU A 352 -16.44 -2.57 -7.73
CA LEU A 352 -17.12 -3.30 -8.79
C LEU A 352 -18.25 -4.18 -8.26
N THR A 353 -18.04 -4.83 -7.10
CA THR A 353 -19.06 -5.62 -6.40
C THR A 353 -20.28 -4.77 -6.08
N VAL A 354 -20.07 -3.56 -5.51
CA VAL A 354 -21.16 -2.63 -5.18
C VAL A 354 -21.91 -2.21 -6.44
N VAL A 355 -21.20 -1.82 -7.52
CA VAL A 355 -21.82 -1.43 -8.79
C VAL A 355 -22.63 -2.57 -9.40
N ALA A 356 -22.09 -3.79 -9.40
CA ALA A 356 -22.78 -4.97 -9.91
C ALA A 356 -24.04 -5.29 -9.09
N MET A 357 -23.97 -5.16 -7.76
CA MET A 357 -25.14 -5.32 -6.89
C MET A 357 -26.22 -4.28 -7.18
N ILE A 358 -25.85 -2.99 -7.33
CA ILE A 358 -26.78 -1.91 -7.70
C ILE A 358 -27.44 -2.20 -9.05
N GLY A 359 -26.65 -2.59 -10.05
CA GLY A 359 -27.16 -2.96 -11.37
C GLY A 359 -28.15 -4.13 -11.29
N SER A 360 -27.78 -5.18 -10.56
CA SER A 360 -28.65 -6.35 -10.38
C SER A 360 -29.96 -6.00 -9.67
N TRP A 361 -29.91 -5.12 -8.68
CA TRP A 361 -31.09 -4.63 -7.97
C TRP A 361 -32.01 -3.84 -8.90
N ASN A 362 -31.48 -2.88 -9.65
CA ASN A 362 -32.25 -2.07 -10.59
C ASN A 362 -32.93 -2.91 -11.67
N VAL A 363 -32.23 -3.92 -12.21
CA VAL A 363 -32.82 -4.85 -13.19
C VAL A 363 -33.95 -5.68 -12.57
N ARG A 364 -33.80 -6.13 -11.32
CA ARG A 364 -34.84 -6.91 -10.62
C ARG A 364 -36.06 -6.07 -10.28
N VAL A 365 -35.88 -4.85 -9.79
CA VAL A 365 -36.99 -3.92 -9.51
C VAL A 365 -37.79 -3.61 -10.78
N ARG A 366 -37.12 -3.40 -11.91
CA ARG A 366 -37.79 -3.18 -13.21
C ARG A 366 -38.57 -4.40 -13.73
N ARG A 367 -38.26 -5.61 -13.25
CA ARG A 367 -38.91 -6.87 -13.66
C ARG A 367 -40.03 -7.32 -12.73
N ALA A 368 -40.23 -6.66 -11.58
CA ALA A 368 -41.38 -6.93 -10.73
C ALA A 368 -42.65 -6.43 -11.44
N PRO A 369 -43.61 -7.31 -11.81
CA PRO A 369 -44.89 -6.87 -12.38
C PRO A 369 -45.58 -5.97 -11.36
N GLY A 370 -46.19 -4.87 -11.82
CA GLY A 370 -47.09 -4.09 -10.97
C GLY A 370 -48.19 -5.02 -10.47
N GLU A 371 -48.35 -5.11 -9.15
CA GLU A 371 -49.48 -5.78 -8.52
C GLU A 371 -50.76 -5.19 -9.13
N PRO A 372 -51.68 -5.99 -9.71
CA PRO A 372 -52.96 -5.46 -10.15
C PRO A 372 -53.71 -4.94 -8.93
N ASP A 373 -54.22 -3.72 -9.01
CA ASP A 373 -55.06 -3.11 -7.97
C ASP A 373 -56.11 -4.14 -7.50
N SER A 374 -56.00 -4.55 -6.23
CA SER A 374 -57.03 -5.37 -5.60
C SER A 374 -58.36 -4.63 -5.70
N PRO A 375 -59.43 -5.24 -6.23
CA PRO A 375 -60.69 -4.55 -6.40
C PRO A 375 -61.21 -4.11 -5.04
N ALA A 376 -61.54 -2.82 -4.93
CA ALA A 376 -62.11 -2.23 -3.73
C ALA A 376 -63.28 -3.08 -3.21
N PRO A 377 -63.42 -3.25 -1.89
CA PRO A 377 -64.53 -4.02 -1.32
C PRO A 377 -65.84 -3.42 -1.80
N ARG A 378 -66.65 -4.23 -2.49
CA ARG A 378 -68.00 -3.85 -2.89
C ARG A 378 -68.82 -3.60 -1.63
N ALA A 379 -69.43 -2.41 -1.57
CA ALA A 379 -70.28 -1.95 -0.48
C ALA A 379 -71.57 -2.76 -0.36
#